data_AF-A0A356TUT1-F1
#
_entry.id   AF-A0A356TUT1-F1
#
_cell.length_a   1.000
_cell.length_b   1.000
_cell.length_c   1.000
_cell.angle_alpha   90.00
_cell.angle_beta   90.00
_cell.angle_gamma   90.00
#
_symmetry.space_group_name_H-M   'P 1'
#
loop_
_entity.id
_entity.type
_entity.pdbx_description
1 polymer ?
#
loop_
_entity_poly.entity_id
_entity_poly.type
_entity_poly.pdbx_seq_one_letter_code
_entity_poly.pdbx_strand_id
1 'polypeptide(L)'
;MIDHDAHDLASWEFMRRSSWTILAIAIGCPFCVYGNIGLFRCDSGCVVAMCDECSSVWPDPRDLTDTSAVCPDPPEFRVSDGCALGPTSGWASPEEAERAGLAGLIVATYSRPV
;
A
#
# COMPACT_ATOMS: atom_id res chain seq x y z
N MET A 1 -7.95 22.01 32.39
CA MET A 1 -8.19 22.20 30.95
C MET A 1 -7.18 21.34 30.24
N ILE A 2 -7.59 20.16 29.82
CA ILE A 2 -6.73 19.15 29.21
C ILE A 2 -6.89 19.32 27.70
N ASP A 3 -5.82 19.73 27.02
CA ASP A 3 -5.61 19.66 25.57
C ASP A 3 -6.02 18.27 25.04
N HIS A 4 -6.92 18.21 24.06
CA HIS A 4 -7.42 16.94 23.48
C HIS A 4 -7.17 16.81 21.97
N ASP A 5 -6.39 17.70 21.33
CA ASP A 5 -6.32 17.76 19.86
C ASP A 5 -4.88 17.77 19.28
N ALA A 6 -3.97 16.97 19.85
CA ALA A 6 -2.58 16.91 19.36
C ALA A 6 -2.12 15.53 18.84
N HIS A 7 -2.94 14.49 18.92
CA HIS A 7 -2.51 13.12 18.63
C HIS A 7 -2.85 12.60 17.22
N ASP A 8 -3.65 13.33 16.43
CA ASP A 8 -4.10 12.83 15.11
C ASP A 8 -3.19 13.31 13.96
N LEU A 9 -2.75 14.58 13.97
CA LEU A 9 -1.94 15.15 12.89
C LEU A 9 -0.49 14.62 12.83
N ALA A 10 0.06 14.19 13.97
CA ALA A 10 1.42 13.65 14.05
C ALA A 10 1.58 12.33 13.29
N SER A 11 0.52 11.53 13.18
CA SER A 11 0.55 10.23 12.49
C SER A 11 0.65 10.39 10.97
N TRP A 12 -0.06 11.35 10.41
CA TRP A 12 -0.03 11.65 8.97
C TRP A 12 1.24 12.42 8.54
N GLU A 13 1.82 13.25 9.41
CA GLU A 13 3.08 13.96 9.14
C GLU A 13 4.34 13.12 9.39
N PHE A 14 4.31 12.18 10.34
CA PHE A 14 5.38 11.18 10.51
C PHE A 14 5.48 10.24 9.29
N MET A 15 4.33 9.91 8.68
CA MET A 15 4.29 9.19 7.40
C MET A 15 4.88 9.97 6.22
N ARG A 16 5.04 11.30 6.30
CA ARG A 16 5.61 12.13 5.22
C ARG A 16 7.11 12.44 5.37
N ARG A 17 7.77 12.05 6.46
CA ARG A 17 9.19 12.38 6.71
C ARG A 17 10.18 11.25 6.41
N SER A 18 9.70 10.05 6.11
CA SER A 18 10.54 8.89 5.82
C SER A 18 10.47 8.54 4.34
N SER A 19 11.62 8.35 3.69
CA SER A 19 11.63 7.76 2.36
C SER A 19 11.13 6.32 2.46
N TRP A 20 10.05 6.02 1.76
CA TRP A 20 9.46 4.68 1.79
C TRP A 20 10.13 3.82 0.73
N THR A 21 10.66 2.67 1.15
CA THR A 21 11.11 1.63 0.20
C THR A 21 9.91 0.85 -0.28
N ILE A 22 9.72 0.85 -1.59
CA ILE A 22 8.67 0.14 -2.30
C ILE A 22 9.26 -1.14 -2.86
N LEU A 23 8.62 -2.27 -2.52
CA LEU A 23 8.89 -3.58 -3.12
C LEU A 23 8.02 -3.71 -4.37
N ALA A 24 8.58 -3.33 -5.52
CA ALA A 24 7.88 -3.33 -6.79
C ALA A 24 7.68 -4.76 -7.29
N ILE A 25 6.47 -5.07 -7.77
CA ILE A 25 6.12 -6.36 -8.39
C ILE A 25 5.77 -6.21 -9.88
N ALA A 26 5.45 -4.99 -10.33
CA ALA A 26 5.27 -4.69 -11.74
C ALA A 26 5.67 -3.24 -12.06
N ILE A 27 6.20 -3.05 -13.27
CA ILE A 27 6.52 -1.73 -13.82
C ILE A 27 5.38 -1.32 -14.75
N GLY A 28 4.81 -0.15 -14.49
CA GLY A 28 3.65 0.35 -15.23
C GLY A 28 2.32 -0.18 -14.69
N CYS A 29 1.53 0.74 -14.14
CA CYS A 29 0.17 0.50 -13.70
C CYS A 29 -0.77 0.38 -14.93
N PRO A 30 -1.64 -0.64 -15.03
CA PRO A 30 -2.56 -0.76 -16.16
C PRO A 30 -3.65 0.31 -16.18
N PHE A 31 -3.91 1.00 -15.05
CA PHE A 31 -4.89 2.09 -14.96
C PHE A 31 -4.31 3.43 -15.38
N CYS A 32 -3.25 3.85 -14.69
CA CYS A 32 -2.71 5.20 -14.89
C CYS A 32 -1.52 5.23 -15.83
N VAL A 33 -0.95 4.09 -16.24
CA VAL A 33 0.24 3.94 -17.11
C VAL A 33 1.54 4.59 -16.63
N TYR A 34 1.51 5.36 -15.53
CA TYR A 34 2.66 6.12 -15.02
C TYR A 34 3.30 5.50 -13.78
N GLY A 35 2.50 5.01 -12.83
CA GLY A 35 2.98 4.47 -11.57
C GLY A 35 3.53 3.05 -11.69
N ASN A 36 4.28 2.61 -10.68
CA ASN A 36 4.65 1.22 -10.49
C ASN A 36 3.75 0.57 -9.44
N ILE A 37 3.64 -0.74 -9.50
CA ILE A 37 2.84 -1.52 -8.55
C ILE A 37 3.78 -2.15 -7.53
N GLY A 38 3.54 -1.87 -6.26
CA GLY A 38 4.32 -2.41 -5.15
C GLY A 38 3.46 -3.13 -4.12
N LEU A 39 4.13 -3.85 -3.22
CA LEU A 39 3.48 -4.53 -2.10
C LEU A 39 3.12 -3.56 -0.98
N PHE A 40 1.85 -3.56 -0.58
CA PHE A 40 1.30 -2.68 0.43
C PHE A 40 0.62 -3.49 1.52
N ARG A 41 0.91 -3.20 2.78
CA ARG A 41 0.33 -3.84 3.95
C ARG A 41 -0.90 -3.05 4.42
N CYS A 42 -2.00 -3.76 4.61
CA CYS A 42 -3.23 -3.25 5.24
C CYS A 42 -3.10 -3.21 6.77
N ASP A 43 -4.02 -2.54 7.46
CA ASP A 43 -4.02 -2.46 8.93
C ASP A 43 -4.10 -3.82 9.63
N SER A 44 -4.82 -4.76 9.01
CA SER A 44 -4.95 -6.14 9.50
C SER A 44 -3.68 -6.99 9.28
N GLY A 45 -2.67 -6.47 8.58
CA GLY A 45 -1.41 -7.16 8.32
C GLY A 45 -1.38 -8.02 7.05
N CYS A 46 -2.49 -8.14 6.32
CA CYS A 46 -2.47 -8.74 4.99
C CYS A 46 -1.76 -7.82 3.98
N VAL A 47 -1.14 -8.41 2.97
CA VAL A 47 -0.38 -7.71 1.94
C VAL A 47 -1.12 -7.79 0.62
N VAL A 48 -1.35 -6.63 0.02
CA VAL A 48 -2.00 -6.42 -1.27
C VAL A 48 -1.02 -5.73 -2.22
N ALA A 49 -1.41 -5.56 -3.47
CA ALA A 49 -0.64 -4.75 -4.41
C ALA A 49 -1.29 -3.38 -4.59
N MET A 50 -0.48 -2.33 -4.67
CA MET A 50 -0.96 -0.94 -4.79
C MET A 50 -0.09 -0.17 -5.76
N CYS A 51 -0.73 0.66 -6.60
CA CYS A 51 -0.03 1.61 -7.44
C CYS A 51 0.49 2.78 -6.60
N ASP A 52 1.78 3.11 -6.76
CA ASP A 52 2.43 4.20 -6.03
C ASP A 52 2.01 5.61 -6.47
N GLU A 53 1.29 5.72 -7.59
CA GLU A 53 0.88 7.01 -8.17
C GLU A 53 -0.63 7.25 -8.06
N CYS A 54 -1.45 6.30 -8.55
CA CYS A 54 -2.92 6.47 -8.59
C CYS A 54 -3.66 5.78 -7.46
N SER A 55 -2.95 5.09 -6.55
CA SER A 55 -3.54 4.40 -5.40
C SER A 55 -4.56 3.30 -5.74
N SER A 56 -4.61 2.82 -6.98
CA SER A 56 -5.36 1.61 -7.34
C SER A 56 -4.80 0.41 -6.60
N VAL A 57 -5.68 -0.47 -6.12
CA VAL A 57 -5.30 -1.61 -5.27
C VAL A 57 -5.76 -2.91 -5.90
N TRP A 58 -4.92 -3.94 -5.83
CA TRP A 58 -5.25 -5.31 -6.22
C TRP A 58 -5.23 -6.20 -4.99
N PRO A 59 -6.38 -6.79 -4.61
CA PRO A 59 -6.45 -7.67 -3.45
C PRO A 59 -5.54 -8.90 -3.55
N ASP A 60 -5.37 -9.45 -4.76
CA ASP A 60 -4.39 -10.50 -5.04
C ASP A 60 -3.21 -9.91 -5.83
N PRO A 61 -2.01 -9.82 -5.23
CA PRO A 61 -0.80 -9.34 -5.91
C PRO A 61 -0.37 -10.18 -7.12
N ARG A 62 -0.97 -11.35 -7.34
CA ARG A 62 -0.69 -12.23 -8.50
C ARG A 62 -1.60 -11.94 -9.69
N ASP A 63 -2.68 -11.17 -9.51
CA ASP A 63 -3.62 -10.77 -10.56
C ASP A 63 -3.64 -9.24 -10.66
N LEU A 64 -2.86 -8.69 -11.58
CA LEU A 64 -2.70 -7.25 -11.80
C LEU A 64 -3.49 -6.75 -13.02
N THR A 65 -4.66 -7.33 -13.26
CA THR A 65 -5.55 -6.93 -14.37
C THR A 65 -6.36 -5.67 -14.03
N ASP A 66 -6.87 -4.99 -15.04
CA ASP A 66 -7.80 -3.86 -14.83
C ASP A 66 -9.08 -4.31 -14.12
N THR A 67 -9.61 -5.48 -14.47
CA THR A 67 -10.85 -6.00 -13.87
C THR A 67 -10.74 -6.44 -12.41
N SER A 68 -9.52 -6.72 -11.92
CA SER A 68 -9.27 -7.19 -10.56
C SER A 68 -8.90 -6.08 -9.58
N ALA A 69 -8.67 -4.86 -10.08
CA ALA A 69 -8.40 -3.73 -9.20
C ALA A 69 -9.67 -3.24 -8.52
N VAL A 70 -9.46 -2.74 -7.32
CA VAL A 70 -10.45 -2.02 -6.52
C VAL A 70 -9.93 -0.62 -6.23
N CYS A 71 -10.86 0.32 -6.16
CA CYS A 71 -10.62 1.67 -5.66
C CYS A 71 -11.32 1.76 -4.30
N PRO A 72 -10.60 1.60 -3.19
CA PRO A 72 -11.21 1.64 -1.87
C PRO A 72 -11.76 3.03 -1.60
N ASP A 73 -13.06 3.12 -1.38
CA ASP A 73 -13.75 4.38 -1.11
C ASP A 73 -14.01 4.59 0.39
N PRO A 74 -14.06 5.85 0.86
CA PRO A 74 -14.50 6.16 2.21
C PRO A 74 -15.95 5.72 2.46
N PRO A 75 -16.33 5.39 3.70
CA PRO A 75 -15.54 5.55 4.93
C PRO A 75 -14.71 4.31 5.33
N GLU A 76 -14.96 3.15 4.71
CA GLU A 76 -14.38 1.89 5.19
C GLU A 76 -13.06 1.51 4.50
N PHE A 77 -12.76 2.07 3.32
CA PHE A 77 -11.54 1.78 2.53
C PHE A 77 -11.23 0.26 2.44
N ARG A 78 -12.28 -0.56 2.30
CA ARG A 78 -12.12 -2.01 2.16
C ARG A 78 -11.51 -2.36 0.82
N VAL A 79 -10.54 -3.27 0.87
CA VAL A 79 -9.89 -3.84 -0.32
C VAL A 79 -10.40 -5.25 -0.56
N SER A 80 -10.54 -6.04 0.50
CA SER A 80 -11.07 -7.41 0.47
C SER A 80 -11.55 -7.85 1.85
N ASP A 81 -12.08 -9.07 1.96
CA ASP A 81 -12.47 -9.64 3.24
C ASP A 81 -11.28 -9.67 4.21
N GLY A 82 -11.36 -8.85 5.25
CA GLY A 82 -10.30 -8.72 6.25
C GLY A 82 -9.12 -7.82 5.87
N CYS A 83 -9.14 -7.12 4.72
CA CYS A 83 -8.19 -6.04 4.41
C CYS A 83 -8.91 -4.70 4.28
N ALA A 84 -8.48 -3.73 5.08
CA ALA A 84 -8.84 -2.32 4.94
C ALA A 84 -7.59 -1.44 5.03
N LEU A 85 -7.55 -0.39 4.22
CA LEU A 85 -6.54 0.64 4.34
C LEU A 85 -6.88 1.53 5.54
N GLY A 86 -5.89 1.86 6.35
CA GLY A 86 -6.09 2.67 7.54
C GLY A 86 -4.80 3.26 8.11
N PRO A 87 -4.84 3.84 9.32
CA PRO A 87 -3.74 4.64 9.87
C PRO A 87 -2.43 3.88 10.08
N THR A 88 -2.46 2.56 10.12
CA THR A 88 -1.26 1.72 10.31
C THR A 88 -0.79 1.06 9.01
N SER A 89 -1.46 1.33 7.90
CA SER A 89 -1.16 0.73 6.61
C SER A 89 0.09 1.39 6.01
N GLY A 90 0.78 0.70 5.12
CA GLY A 90 2.00 1.23 4.51
C GLY A 90 2.64 0.25 3.55
N TRP A 91 3.73 0.67 2.90
CA TRP A 91 4.50 -0.23 2.04
C TRP A 91 5.06 -1.41 2.83
N ALA A 92 4.92 -2.61 2.28
CA ALA A 92 5.30 -3.84 2.96
C ALA A 92 6.83 -3.94 3.11
N SER A 93 7.29 -4.48 4.23
CA SER A 93 8.71 -4.84 4.41
C SER A 93 9.05 -6.15 3.69
N PRO A 94 10.35 -6.44 3.45
CA PRO A 94 10.77 -7.73 2.89
C PRO A 94 10.26 -8.92 3.71
N GLU A 95 10.31 -8.85 5.04
CA GLU A 95 9.84 -9.90 5.94
C GLU A 95 8.33 -10.12 5.85
N GLU A 96 7.56 -9.04 5.63
CA GLU A 96 6.11 -9.13 5.41
C GLU A 96 5.80 -9.77 4.05
N ALA A 97 6.55 -9.41 3.00
CA ALA A 97 6.44 -10.03 1.69
C ALA A 97 6.80 -11.52 1.72
N GLU A 98 7.84 -11.91 2.47
CA GLU A 98 8.21 -13.31 2.69
C GLU A 98 7.11 -14.07 3.44
N ARG A 99 6.59 -13.52 4.54
CA ARG A 99 5.52 -14.15 5.33
C ARG A 99 4.23 -14.33 4.51
N ALA A 100 3.95 -13.41 3.60
CA ALA A 100 2.82 -13.49 2.68
C ALA A 100 3.06 -14.45 1.48
N GLY A 101 4.28 -14.99 1.31
CA GLY A 101 4.63 -15.83 0.17
C GLY A 101 4.65 -15.05 -1.15
N LEU A 102 5.01 -13.77 -1.09
CA LEU A 102 5.03 -12.83 -2.21
C LEU A 102 6.44 -12.35 -2.58
N ALA A 103 7.46 -12.70 -1.80
CA ALA A 103 8.85 -12.31 -2.06
C ALA A 103 9.33 -12.67 -3.49
N GLY A 104 8.84 -13.80 -4.04
CA GLY A 104 9.15 -14.23 -5.41
C GLY A 104 8.52 -13.38 -6.52
N LEU A 105 7.63 -12.44 -6.19
CA LEU A 105 7.04 -11.50 -7.15
C LEU A 105 7.82 -10.19 -7.26
N ILE A 106 8.76 -9.93 -6.34
CA ILE A 106 9.49 -8.67 -6.29
C ILE A 106 10.47 -8.60 -7.47
N VAL A 107 10.31 -7.57 -8.30
CA VAL A 107 11.16 -7.32 -9.48
C VAL A 107 12.14 -6.17 -9.27
N ALA A 108 11.83 -5.25 -8.37
CA ALA A 108 12.70 -4.12 -8.03
C ALA A 108 12.40 -3.58 -6.63
N THR A 109 13.37 -2.88 -6.05
CA THR A 109 13.19 -2.11 -4.82
C THR A 109 13.63 -0.68 -5.07
N TYR A 110 12.80 0.30 -4.74
CA TYR A 110 13.14 1.71 -4.92
C TYR A 110 12.53 2.55 -3.82
N SER A 111 13.10 3.73 -3.57
CA SER A 111 12.54 4.67 -2.63
C SER A 111 12.06 5.92 -3.37
N ARG A 112 10.85 6.40 -3.04
CA ARG A 112 10.40 7.71 -3.53
C ARG A 112 10.67 8.78 -2.48
N PRO A 113 11.23 9.93 -2.88
CA PRO A 113 11.17 11.12 -2.05
C PRO A 113 9.69 11.57 -1.97
N VAL A 114 9.27 12.00 -0.78
CA VAL A 114 7.97 12.64 -0.55
C VAL A 114 8.04 14.10 -0.99
#